data_AF-A0A9J7HMD2-F1
#
_entry.id   AF-A0A9J7HMD2-F1
#
_cell.length_a   1.000
_cell.length_b   1.000
_cell.length_c   1.000
_cell.angle_alpha   90.00
_cell.angle_beta   90.00
_cell.angle_gamma   90.00
#
_symmetry.space_group_name_H-M   'P 1'
#
loop_
_entity.id
_entity.type
_entity.pdbx_description
1 polymer ?
#
loop_
_entity_poly.entity_id
_entity_poly.type
_entity_poly.pdbx_seq_one_letter_code
_entity_poly.pdbx_strand_id
1 'polypeptide(L)'
;MKRSILFQEYDSVSSSSYIDNEKNLNTKRKTEAEISHFVLFLEANGEERRPENMSEEDLDEMLGRFFIGIRKDSGEEYEPDSLTSKHRSIARYLKEKAYPAEIMTDRRFAHSRECLVAKRKSLKKEGKGSKPNRAEPLSAAQMKLLEKKRLIGPYNPESLISALWLNNTMLFGMRSRAEHCTMLWGDIEETTDSQGRSVLEYSERATKTRTGATSDSRPFRPRAYACPERPSPCPVNLYREYRKRRPMTQMHPTAHFYLGINQARKAGAEVWFVDGEEQNREHHAHHG
;
A
#
# COMPACT_ATOMS: atom_id res chain seq x y z
N MET A 1 -2.30 -1.08 -45.41
CA MET A 1 -3.15 -1.06 -44.20
C MET A 1 -3.16 0.35 -43.62
N LYS A 2 -4.31 1.04 -43.60
CA LYS A 2 -4.44 2.30 -42.85
C LYS A 2 -4.40 1.97 -41.37
N ARG A 3 -3.46 2.56 -40.61
CA ARG A 3 -3.50 2.50 -39.14
C ARG A 3 -4.69 3.37 -38.69
N SER A 4 -5.78 2.74 -38.26
CA SER A 4 -6.84 3.43 -37.54
C SER A 4 -6.43 3.51 -36.07
N ILE A 5 -6.25 4.72 -35.56
CA ILE A 5 -6.08 4.97 -34.14
C ILE A 5 -7.48 5.24 -33.58
N LEU A 6 -7.91 4.42 -32.63
CA LEU A 6 -9.16 4.63 -31.90
C LEU A 6 -8.86 5.53 -30.71
N PHE A 7 -9.62 6.62 -30.59
CA PHE A 7 -9.63 7.45 -29.41
C PHE A 7 -10.81 7.04 -28.53
N GLN A 8 -10.60 7.06 -27.22
CA GLN A 8 -11.71 6.97 -26.28
C GLN A 8 -12.54 8.26 -26.42
N GLU A 9 -13.84 8.12 -26.64
CA GLU A 9 -14.76 9.26 -26.60
C GLU A 9 -14.84 9.75 -25.15
N TYR A 10 -14.44 10.99 -24.93
CA TYR A 10 -14.59 11.65 -23.64
C TYR A 10 -15.72 12.67 -23.76
N ASP A 11 -16.79 12.48 -22.97
CA ASP A 11 -17.67 13.59 -22.60
C ASP A 11 -16.84 14.65 -21.84
N SER A 12 -17.34 15.88 -21.75
CA SER A 12 -16.64 17.08 -21.25
C SER A 12 -16.18 17.07 -19.78
N VAL A 13 -15.98 15.88 -19.20
CA VAL A 13 -15.23 15.60 -17.98
C VAL A 13 -13.81 16.12 -18.17
N SER A 14 -13.58 17.35 -17.68
CA SER A 14 -12.33 18.11 -17.78
C SER A 14 -11.10 17.26 -17.48
N SER A 15 -10.00 17.47 -18.21
CA SER A 15 -8.69 16.84 -17.92
C SER A 15 -8.28 16.97 -16.45
N SER A 16 -8.71 18.03 -15.76
CA SER A 16 -8.53 18.21 -14.31
C SER A 16 -9.22 17.12 -13.48
N SER A 17 -10.44 16.73 -13.84
CA SER A 17 -11.20 15.70 -13.11
C SER A 17 -10.60 14.30 -13.29
N TYR A 18 -10.03 14.01 -14.45
CA TYR A 18 -9.24 12.78 -14.68
C TYR A 18 -8.00 12.75 -13.78
N ILE A 19 -7.23 13.85 -13.74
CA ILE A 19 -6.07 13.99 -12.85
C ILE A 19 -6.48 13.81 -11.38
N ASP A 20 -7.61 14.39 -10.98
CA ASP A 20 -8.09 14.28 -9.61
C ASP A 20 -8.57 12.87 -9.24
N ASN A 21 -9.12 12.11 -10.18
CA ASN A 21 -9.51 10.71 -9.96
C ASN A 21 -8.29 9.79 -9.75
N GLU A 22 -7.17 10.10 -10.41
CA GLU A 22 -5.92 9.34 -10.25
C GLU A 22 -5.14 9.69 -8.98
N LYS A 23 -5.51 10.76 -8.26
CA LYS A 23 -4.88 11.10 -6.98
C LYS A 23 -5.26 10.09 -5.90
N ASN A 24 -4.27 9.69 -5.11
CA ASN A 24 -4.48 8.76 -4.00
C ASN A 24 -5.47 9.32 -2.95
N LEU A 25 -6.64 8.69 -2.81
CA LEU A 25 -7.72 9.12 -1.91
C LEU A 25 -7.28 9.27 -0.44
N ASN A 26 -6.44 8.36 0.06
CA ASN A 26 -5.92 8.45 1.44
C ASN A 26 -5.02 9.67 1.62
N THR A 27 -4.33 10.07 0.56
CA THR A 27 -3.47 11.25 0.56
C THR A 27 -4.30 12.53 0.55
N LYS A 28 -5.40 12.58 -0.21
CA LYS A 28 -6.39 13.69 -0.15
C LYS A 28 -6.95 13.87 1.25
N ARG A 29 -7.56 12.81 1.81
CA ARG A 29 -8.13 12.82 3.17
C ARG A 29 -7.12 13.25 4.24
N LYS A 30 -5.88 12.77 4.14
CA LYS A 30 -4.81 13.18 5.05
C LYS A 30 -4.45 14.66 4.91
N THR A 31 -4.42 15.19 3.68
CA THR A 31 -4.20 16.63 3.46
C THR A 31 -5.27 17.44 4.16
N GLU A 32 -6.53 17.12 3.90
CA GLU A 32 -7.68 17.84 4.44
C GLU A 32 -7.65 17.86 5.97
N ALA A 33 -7.44 16.70 6.60
CA ALA A 33 -7.35 16.61 8.06
C ALA A 33 -6.20 17.45 8.64
N GLU A 34 -5.01 17.41 8.03
CA GLU A 34 -3.87 18.18 8.51
C GLU A 34 -4.03 19.69 8.31
N ILE A 35 -4.72 20.10 7.25
CA ILE A 35 -5.08 21.50 7.01
C ILE A 35 -6.12 21.98 8.00
N SER A 36 -7.14 21.16 8.31
CA SER A 36 -8.10 21.50 9.35
C SER A 36 -7.40 21.76 10.69
N HIS A 37 -6.43 20.94 11.08
CA HIS A 37 -5.65 21.18 12.30
C HIS A 37 -4.81 22.46 12.24
N PHE A 38 -4.22 22.77 11.09
CA PHE A 38 -3.45 24.00 10.95
C PHE A 38 -4.35 25.24 10.99
N VAL A 39 -5.52 25.20 10.34
CA VAL A 39 -6.52 26.28 10.39
C VAL A 39 -7.02 26.50 11.82
N LEU A 40 -7.34 25.45 12.57
CA LEU A 40 -7.72 25.56 13.98
C LEU A 40 -6.60 26.20 14.83
N PHE A 41 -5.34 25.88 14.51
CA PHE A 41 -4.20 26.53 15.16
C PHE A 41 -4.10 28.02 14.81
N LEU A 42 -4.32 28.40 13.54
CA LEU A 42 -4.35 29.81 13.12
C LEU A 42 -5.43 30.57 13.90
N GLU A 43 -6.66 30.05 13.93
CA GLU A 43 -7.80 30.65 14.64
C GLU A 43 -7.50 30.83 16.13
N ALA A 44 -6.91 29.81 16.78
CA ALA A 44 -6.52 29.87 18.19
C ALA A 44 -5.43 30.91 18.49
N ASN A 45 -4.70 31.37 17.47
CA ASN A 45 -3.66 32.40 17.58
C ASN A 45 -4.13 33.75 17.01
N GLY A 46 -5.43 33.93 16.78
CA GLY A 46 -6.01 35.18 16.28
C GLY A 46 -5.76 35.45 14.80
N GLU A 47 -5.42 34.42 14.03
CA GLU A 47 -5.26 34.51 12.58
C GLU A 47 -6.51 33.97 11.87
N GLU A 48 -7.29 34.87 11.28
CA GLU A 48 -8.55 34.54 10.59
C GLU A 48 -8.33 34.23 9.10
N ARG A 49 -7.18 34.62 8.54
CA ARG A 49 -6.88 34.36 7.12
C ARG A 49 -6.64 32.87 6.90
N ARG A 50 -7.11 32.38 5.75
CA ARG A 50 -6.75 31.04 5.27
C ARG A 50 -5.26 30.98 4.93
N PRO A 51 -4.59 29.82 5.09
CA PRO A 51 -3.16 29.68 4.80
C PRO A 51 -2.75 30.18 3.41
N GLU A 52 -3.56 29.94 2.38
CA GLU A 52 -3.27 30.37 1.01
C GLU A 52 -3.38 31.89 0.79
N ASN A 53 -3.96 32.64 1.72
CA ASN A 53 -4.19 34.08 1.64
C ASN A 53 -3.25 34.89 2.54
N MET A 54 -2.30 34.23 3.21
CA MET A 54 -1.30 34.87 4.07
C MET A 54 -0.08 35.31 3.26
N SER A 55 0.60 36.37 3.68
CA SER A 55 1.94 36.70 3.16
C SER A 55 2.93 35.59 3.49
N GLU A 56 4.02 35.51 2.73
CA GLU A 56 5.05 34.51 2.99
C GLU A 56 5.67 34.66 4.37
N GLU A 57 5.84 35.89 4.84
CA GLU A 57 6.40 36.19 6.16
C GLU A 57 5.47 35.74 7.30
N ASP A 58 4.18 36.10 7.22
CA ASP A 58 3.19 35.72 8.24
C ASP A 58 3.02 34.19 8.29
N LEU A 59 2.99 33.56 7.11
CA LEU A 59 2.83 32.12 7.00
C LEU A 59 4.06 31.37 7.54
N ASP A 60 5.28 31.84 7.27
CA ASP A 60 6.51 31.23 7.80
C ASP A 60 6.56 31.31 9.33
N GLU A 61 6.20 32.46 9.90
CA GLU A 61 6.14 32.60 11.36
C GLU A 61 5.09 31.69 11.99
N MET A 62 3.88 31.63 11.44
CA MET A 62 2.81 30.78 11.95
C MET A 62 3.14 29.29 11.80
N LEU A 63 3.78 28.87 10.71
CA LEU A 63 4.27 27.50 10.56
C LEU A 63 5.35 27.16 11.60
N GLY A 64 6.26 28.08 11.89
CA GLY A 64 7.27 27.90 12.92
C GLY A 64 6.65 27.63 14.30
N ARG A 65 5.70 28.50 14.71
CA ARG A 65 4.95 28.34 15.96
C ARG A 65 4.15 27.04 15.99
N PHE A 66 3.49 26.70 14.89
CA PHE A 66 2.74 25.45 14.75
C PHE A 66 3.61 24.23 15.00
N PHE A 67 4.77 24.11 14.35
CA PHE A 67 5.63 22.93 14.52
C PHE A 67 6.24 22.81 15.90
N ILE A 68 6.47 23.92 16.60
CA ILE A 68 6.96 23.91 17.98
C ILE A 68 5.87 23.46 18.96
N GLY A 69 4.64 23.98 18.77
CA GLY A 69 3.55 23.87 19.73
C GLY A 69 2.58 22.70 19.52
N ILE A 70 2.50 22.11 18.32
CA ILE A 70 1.47 21.12 18.01
C ILE A 70 1.60 19.84 18.86
N ARG A 71 0.49 19.41 19.45
CA ARG A 71 0.35 18.18 20.25
C ARG A 71 -0.84 17.35 19.75
N LYS A 72 -0.89 16.08 20.14
CA LYS A 72 -2.09 15.26 19.93
C LYS A 72 -3.22 15.73 20.85
N ASP A 73 -4.45 15.31 20.58
CA ASP A 73 -5.61 15.58 21.44
C ASP A 73 -5.42 15.05 22.87
N SER A 74 -4.59 14.01 23.05
CA SER A 74 -4.20 13.49 24.36
C SER A 74 -3.19 14.37 25.11
N GLY A 75 -2.72 15.47 24.52
CA GLY A 75 -1.62 16.31 25.04
C GLY A 75 -0.22 15.77 24.77
N GLU A 76 -0.09 14.54 24.26
CA GLU A 76 1.21 13.94 23.96
C GLU A 76 1.92 14.59 22.78
N GLU A 77 3.26 14.54 22.82
CA GLU A 77 4.11 14.88 21.68
C GLU A 77 3.94 13.92 20.50
N TYR A 78 3.99 14.48 19.29
CA TYR A 78 4.06 13.73 18.05
C TYR A 78 5.43 13.07 17.84
N GLU A 79 5.47 12.02 17.00
CA GLU A 79 6.72 11.46 16.51
C GLU A 79 7.42 12.45 15.54
N PRO A 80 8.77 12.50 15.50
CA PRO A 80 9.52 13.40 14.63
C PRO A 80 9.13 13.32 13.14
N ASP A 81 8.83 12.12 12.66
CA ASP A 81 8.45 11.91 11.27
C ASP A 81 6.98 12.26 11.00
N SER A 82 6.13 12.24 12.02
CA SER A 82 4.75 12.73 11.92
C SER A 82 4.74 14.22 11.61
N LEU A 83 5.55 15.02 12.30
CA LEU A 83 5.67 16.47 12.03
C LEU A 83 6.14 16.74 10.58
N THR A 84 7.11 15.97 10.10
CA THR A 84 7.57 16.06 8.70
C THR A 84 6.44 15.72 7.73
N SER A 85 5.59 14.76 8.07
CA SER A 85 4.42 14.42 7.27
C SER A 85 3.34 15.49 7.28
N LYS A 86 3.17 16.23 8.38
CA LYS A 86 2.25 17.39 8.44
C LYS A 86 2.76 18.51 7.53
N HIS A 87 4.05 18.84 7.61
CA HIS A 87 4.68 19.83 6.73
C HIS A 87 4.44 19.53 5.25
N ARG A 88 4.66 18.28 4.81
CA ARG A 88 4.39 17.87 3.42
C ARG A 88 2.92 17.96 3.02
N SER A 89 2.00 17.78 3.97
CA SER A 89 0.57 17.89 3.71
C SER A 89 0.17 19.36 3.51
N ILE A 90 0.71 20.26 4.34
CA ILE A 90 0.51 21.70 4.17
C ILE A 90 1.12 22.20 2.85
N ALA A 91 2.34 21.76 2.53
CA ALA A 91 2.99 22.12 1.26
C ALA A 91 2.16 21.69 0.04
N ARG A 92 1.63 20.45 0.06
CA ARG A 92 0.76 19.95 -1.01
C ARG A 92 -0.51 20.80 -1.16
N TYR A 93 -1.15 21.15 -0.04
CA TYR A 93 -2.35 22.00 -0.06
C TYR A 93 -2.06 23.37 -0.67
N LEU A 94 -1.01 24.06 -0.22
CA LEU A 94 -0.63 25.38 -0.73
C LEU A 94 -0.32 25.32 -2.23
N LYS A 95 0.36 24.26 -2.67
CA LYS A 95 0.59 24.01 -4.09
C LYS A 95 -0.70 23.81 -4.90
N GLU A 96 -1.67 23.06 -4.37
CA GLU A 96 -2.99 22.90 -5.00
C GLU A 96 -3.79 24.21 -5.03
N LYS A 97 -3.54 25.12 -4.09
CA LYS A 97 -4.08 26.49 -4.07
C LYS A 97 -3.28 27.51 -4.88
N ALA A 98 -2.27 27.06 -5.63
CA ALA A 98 -1.38 27.90 -6.43
C ALA A 98 -0.70 29.02 -5.61
N TYR A 99 -0.35 28.74 -4.35
CA TYR A 99 0.42 29.65 -3.51
C TYR A 99 1.78 29.96 -4.14
N PRO A 100 2.27 31.22 -4.12
CA PRO A 100 3.37 31.67 -4.97
C PRO A 100 4.76 31.11 -4.61
N ALA A 101 4.95 30.54 -3.42
CA ALA A 101 6.24 30.04 -2.95
C ALA A 101 6.14 28.63 -2.33
N GLU A 102 7.18 27.81 -2.53
CA GLU A 102 7.21 26.42 -2.04
C GLU A 102 7.83 26.35 -0.64
N ILE A 103 7.00 26.08 0.37
CA ILE A 103 7.39 26.10 1.79
C ILE A 103 8.49 25.09 2.17
N MET A 104 8.65 24.03 1.37
CA MET A 104 9.63 22.98 1.63
C MET A 104 11.07 23.43 1.30
N THR A 105 11.23 24.30 0.30
CA THR A 105 12.54 24.60 -0.31
C THR A 105 12.88 26.09 -0.34
N ASP A 106 11.89 26.96 -0.49
CA ASP A 106 12.12 28.39 -0.66
C ASP A 106 12.74 29.03 0.59
N ARG A 107 13.68 29.96 0.40
CA ARG A 107 14.37 30.69 1.47
C ARG A 107 13.42 31.53 2.33
N ARG A 108 12.28 31.97 1.77
CA ARG A 108 11.25 32.71 2.52
C ARG A 108 10.68 31.90 3.68
N PHE A 109 10.77 30.57 3.60
CA PHE A 109 10.33 29.64 4.64
C PHE A 109 11.49 29.04 5.44
N ALA A 110 12.59 29.76 5.60
CA ALA A 110 13.75 29.27 6.34
C ALA A 110 13.43 29.08 7.83
N HIS A 111 12.69 30.01 8.45
CA HIS A 111 12.45 29.98 9.89
C HIS A 111 11.60 28.78 10.30
N SER A 112 10.45 28.55 9.66
CA SER A 112 9.60 27.40 9.97
C SER A 112 10.30 26.06 9.80
N ARG A 113 11.16 25.93 8.78
CA ARG A 113 11.97 24.73 8.55
C ARG A 113 13.00 24.52 9.66
N GLU A 114 13.65 25.57 10.12
CA GLU A 114 14.58 25.52 11.26
C GLU A 114 13.85 25.15 12.55
N CYS A 115 12.67 25.74 12.82
CA CYS A 115 11.80 25.37 13.94
C CYS A 115 11.43 23.88 13.90
N LEU A 116 11.01 23.37 12.74
CA LEU A 116 10.68 21.96 12.55
C LEU A 116 11.90 21.07 12.81
N VAL A 117 13.08 21.42 12.31
CA VAL A 117 14.32 20.67 12.53
C VAL A 117 14.69 20.67 14.02
N ALA A 118 14.61 21.82 14.69
CA ALA A 118 14.90 21.97 16.11
C ALA A 118 13.93 21.12 16.96
N LYS A 119 12.62 21.19 16.70
CA LYS A 119 11.63 20.35 17.38
C LYS A 119 11.90 18.86 17.17
N ARG A 120 12.18 18.43 15.94
CA ARG A 120 12.53 17.02 15.66
C ARG A 120 13.77 16.56 16.42
N LYS A 121 14.77 17.43 16.59
CA LYS A 121 15.97 17.14 17.40
C LYS A 121 15.63 17.00 18.90
N SER A 122 14.79 17.86 19.46
CA SER A 122 14.36 17.74 20.87
C SER A 122 13.58 16.45 21.10
N LEU A 123 12.60 16.13 20.25
CA LEU A 123 11.81 14.90 20.33
C LEU A 123 12.70 13.64 20.30
N LYS A 124 13.75 13.63 19.46
CA LYS A 124 14.72 12.52 19.44
C LYS A 124 15.53 12.41 20.74
N LYS A 125 15.92 13.53 21.34
CA LYS A 125 16.61 13.53 22.65
C LYS A 125 15.71 12.98 23.76
N GLU A 126 14.41 13.21 23.66
CA GLU A 126 13.38 12.68 24.56
C GLU A 126 13.03 11.20 24.26
N GLY A 127 13.74 10.54 23.35
CA GLY A 127 13.56 9.12 23.04
C GLY A 127 12.46 8.80 22.02
N LYS A 128 11.74 9.80 21.48
CA LYS A 128 10.80 9.61 20.37
C LYS A 128 11.54 9.26 19.07
N GLY A 129 10.90 8.50 18.19
CA GLY A 129 11.49 8.04 16.94
C GLY A 129 12.42 6.82 17.06
N SER A 130 12.62 6.28 18.27
CA SER A 130 13.42 5.08 18.53
C SER A 130 12.82 3.79 17.95
N LYS A 131 11.55 3.83 17.50
CA LYS A 131 10.80 2.69 16.95
C LYS A 131 11.00 1.41 17.81
N PRO A 132 10.65 1.44 19.11
CA PRO A 132 10.89 0.31 20.02
C PRO A 132 10.13 -0.96 19.59
N ASN A 133 8.99 -0.78 18.92
CA ASN A 133 8.17 -1.87 18.38
C ASN A 133 8.49 -2.14 16.90
N ARG A 134 9.75 -2.02 16.49
CA ARG A 134 10.16 -2.34 15.12
C ARG A 134 9.88 -3.83 14.86
N ALA A 135 9.16 -4.13 13.79
CA ALA A 135 8.96 -5.51 13.38
C ALA A 135 10.32 -6.15 13.06
N GLU A 136 10.58 -7.29 13.70
CA GLU A 136 11.73 -8.13 13.38
C GLU A 136 11.39 -9.07 12.21
N PRO A 137 12.37 -9.42 11.36
CA PRO A 137 12.16 -10.41 10.33
C PRO A 137 11.84 -11.78 10.94
N LEU A 138 11.00 -12.56 10.25
CA LEU A 138 10.72 -13.95 10.66
C LEU A 138 12.01 -14.77 10.66
N SER A 139 12.36 -15.33 11.81
CA SER A 139 13.51 -16.21 11.96
C SER A 139 13.24 -17.59 11.34
N ALA A 140 14.31 -18.31 11.00
CA ALA A 140 14.19 -19.69 10.51
C ALA A 140 13.47 -20.62 11.51
N ALA A 141 13.64 -20.39 12.81
CA ALA A 141 12.96 -21.13 13.87
C ALA A 141 11.44 -20.85 13.89
N GLN A 142 11.05 -19.57 13.74
CA GLN A 142 9.64 -19.19 13.61
C GLN A 142 9.01 -19.79 12.35
N MET A 143 9.71 -19.75 11.22
CA MET A 143 9.24 -20.39 9.97
C MET A 143 9.02 -21.90 10.15
N LYS A 144 9.95 -22.60 10.81
CA LYS A 144 9.79 -24.02 11.14
C LYS A 144 8.61 -24.26 12.09
N LEU A 145 8.38 -23.37 13.05
CA LEU A 145 7.25 -23.46 13.97
C LEU A 145 5.89 -23.29 13.26
N LEU A 146 5.78 -22.34 12.34
CA LEU A 146 4.58 -22.14 11.53
C LEU A 146 4.25 -23.38 10.69
N GLU A 147 5.27 -23.98 10.07
CA GLU A 147 5.12 -25.23 9.32
C GLU A 147 4.73 -26.40 10.23
N LYS A 148 5.38 -26.57 11.39
CA LYS A 148 5.06 -27.61 12.38
C LYS A 148 3.61 -27.50 12.87
N LYS A 149 3.12 -26.27 13.07
CA LYS A 149 1.73 -25.99 13.45
C LYS A 149 0.75 -26.05 12.28
N ARG A 150 1.22 -26.39 11.06
CA ARG A 150 0.42 -26.44 9.83
C ARG A 150 -0.31 -25.13 9.52
N LEU A 151 0.30 -24.00 9.89
CA LEU A 151 -0.21 -22.66 9.60
C LEU A 151 0.26 -22.15 8.22
N ILE A 152 1.34 -22.73 7.69
CA ILE A 152 1.81 -22.52 6.32
C ILE A 152 2.09 -23.88 5.69
N GLY A 153 1.63 -24.10 4.47
CA GLY A 153 1.86 -25.35 3.71
C GLY A 153 0.58 -25.87 3.04
N PRO A 154 0.65 -27.01 2.33
CA PRO A 154 -0.46 -27.56 1.56
C PRO A 154 -1.48 -28.35 2.40
N TYR A 155 -1.56 -28.09 3.71
CA TYR A 155 -2.29 -28.96 4.65
C TYR A 155 -3.80 -28.72 4.66
N ASN A 156 -4.22 -27.47 4.53
CA ASN A 156 -5.62 -27.04 4.48
C ASN A 156 -5.72 -25.72 3.69
N PRO A 157 -6.93 -25.25 3.33
CA PRO A 157 -7.09 -24.03 2.54
C PRO A 157 -6.49 -22.80 3.19
N GLU A 158 -6.67 -22.65 4.51
CA GLU A 158 -6.14 -21.52 5.29
C GLU A 158 -4.61 -21.50 5.27
N SER A 159 -3.97 -22.65 5.50
CA SER A 159 -2.51 -22.78 5.51
C SER A 159 -1.89 -22.60 4.13
N LEU A 160 -2.60 -23.01 3.09
CA LEU A 160 -2.17 -22.88 1.70
C LEU A 160 -2.19 -21.40 1.27
N ILE A 161 -3.30 -20.70 1.53
CA ILE A 161 -3.41 -19.26 1.24
C ILE A 161 -2.39 -18.48 2.07
N SER A 162 -2.22 -18.81 3.35
CA SER A 162 -1.24 -18.15 4.23
C SER A 162 0.20 -18.32 3.71
N ALA A 163 0.54 -19.52 3.21
CA ALA A 163 1.86 -19.78 2.64
C ALA A 163 2.09 -19.06 1.30
N LEU A 164 1.07 -19.01 0.43
CA LEU A 164 1.13 -18.23 -0.82
C LEU A 164 1.27 -16.74 -0.54
N TRP A 165 0.50 -16.21 0.42
CA TRP A 165 0.59 -14.83 0.84
C TRP A 165 2.01 -14.51 1.32
N LEU A 166 2.54 -15.31 2.24
CA LEU A 166 3.89 -15.16 2.77
C LEU A 166 4.96 -15.22 1.67
N ASN A 167 4.89 -16.20 0.77
CA ASN A 167 5.83 -16.34 -0.34
C ASN A 167 5.75 -15.15 -1.31
N ASN A 168 4.55 -14.68 -1.66
CA ASN A 168 4.37 -13.54 -2.54
C ASN A 168 4.91 -12.24 -1.90
N THR A 169 4.67 -12.04 -0.59
CA THR A 169 5.26 -10.92 0.16
C THR A 169 6.79 -10.98 0.15
N MET A 170 7.38 -12.14 0.46
CA MET A 170 8.82 -12.30 0.62
C MET A 170 9.59 -12.32 -0.70
N LEU A 171 9.07 -12.99 -1.73
CA LEU A 171 9.78 -13.26 -2.97
C LEU A 171 9.45 -12.25 -4.08
N PHE A 172 8.21 -11.77 -4.15
CA PHE A 172 7.81 -10.75 -5.12
C PHE A 172 7.89 -9.33 -4.55
N GLY A 173 8.07 -9.20 -3.23
CA GLY A 173 8.17 -7.91 -2.55
C GLY A 173 6.85 -7.15 -2.56
N MET A 174 5.72 -7.86 -2.56
CA MET A 174 4.40 -7.28 -2.36
C MET A 174 4.30 -6.79 -0.91
N ARG A 175 3.82 -5.56 -0.70
CA ARG A 175 3.87 -4.87 0.60
C ARG A 175 2.51 -4.51 1.15
N SER A 176 1.49 -4.37 0.31
CA SER A 176 0.17 -3.91 0.75
C SER A 176 -0.91 -4.97 0.56
N ARG A 177 -1.90 -4.97 1.46
CA ARG A 177 -3.11 -5.78 1.30
C ARG A 177 -3.78 -5.54 -0.07
N ALA A 178 -3.79 -4.29 -0.52
CA ALA A 178 -4.38 -3.93 -1.81
C ALA A 178 -3.70 -4.67 -2.97
N GLU A 179 -2.36 -4.66 -3.04
CA GLU A 179 -1.61 -5.38 -4.08
C GLU A 179 -1.96 -6.87 -4.11
N HIS A 180 -2.07 -7.51 -2.96
CA HIS A 180 -2.49 -8.90 -2.88
C HIS A 180 -3.94 -9.09 -3.34
N CYS A 181 -4.89 -8.28 -2.84
CA CYS A 181 -6.31 -8.44 -3.16
C CYS A 181 -6.63 -8.15 -4.64
N THR A 182 -5.91 -7.25 -5.31
CA THR A 182 -6.12 -6.92 -6.73
C THR A 182 -5.31 -7.80 -7.68
N MET A 183 -4.49 -8.71 -7.14
CA MET A 183 -3.67 -9.62 -7.93
C MET A 183 -4.57 -10.56 -8.72
N LEU A 184 -4.29 -10.74 -10.01
CA LEU A 184 -5.02 -11.65 -10.87
C LEU A 184 -4.25 -12.95 -11.11
N TRP A 185 -4.97 -13.99 -11.50
CA TRP A 185 -4.41 -15.31 -11.75
C TRP A 185 -3.31 -15.27 -12.82
N GLY A 186 -3.51 -14.49 -13.88
CA GLY A 186 -2.53 -14.30 -14.96
C GLY A 186 -1.33 -13.43 -14.59
N ASP A 187 -1.29 -12.84 -13.39
CA ASP A 187 -0.12 -12.07 -12.95
C ASP A 187 1.03 -12.97 -12.51
N ILE A 188 0.77 -14.26 -12.26
CA ILE A 188 1.81 -15.27 -12.03
C ILE A 188 1.81 -16.30 -13.15
N GLU A 189 2.99 -16.50 -13.74
CA GLU A 189 3.23 -17.54 -14.73
C GLU A 189 4.30 -18.50 -14.24
N GLU A 190 4.03 -19.80 -14.34
CA GLU A 190 5.05 -20.82 -14.11
C GLU A 190 5.84 -21.05 -15.42
N THR A 191 7.13 -20.78 -15.38
CA THR A 191 8.06 -20.96 -16.49
C THR A 191 9.22 -21.89 -16.08
N THR A 192 10.13 -22.14 -17.01
CA THR A 192 11.35 -22.91 -16.77
C THR A 192 12.55 -22.04 -17.08
N ASP A 193 13.53 -21.99 -16.17
CA ASP A 193 14.75 -21.22 -16.39
C ASP A 193 15.73 -21.93 -17.35
N SER A 194 16.84 -21.26 -17.66
CA SER A 194 17.88 -21.81 -18.54
C SER A 194 18.55 -23.09 -18.02
N GLN A 195 18.36 -23.43 -16.74
CA GLN A 195 18.89 -24.63 -16.09
C GLN A 195 17.82 -25.71 -15.92
N GLY A 196 16.62 -25.55 -16.50
CA GLY A 196 15.53 -26.52 -16.39
C GLY A 196 14.76 -26.45 -15.07
N ARG A 197 14.98 -25.43 -14.23
CA ARG A 197 14.30 -25.28 -12.94
C ARG A 197 12.98 -24.56 -13.12
N SER A 198 11.92 -25.11 -12.53
CA SER A 198 10.61 -24.45 -12.50
C SER A 198 10.67 -23.16 -11.67
N VAL A 199 10.13 -22.09 -12.21
CA VAL A 199 10.13 -20.74 -11.60
C VAL A 199 8.77 -20.08 -11.79
N LEU A 200 8.29 -19.37 -10.78
CA LEU A 200 7.14 -18.48 -10.91
C LEU A 200 7.65 -17.07 -11.22
N GLU A 201 7.16 -16.47 -12.30
CA GLU A 201 7.40 -15.07 -12.64
C GLU A 201 6.17 -14.23 -12.28
N TYR A 202 6.39 -13.09 -11.63
CA TYR A 202 5.33 -12.14 -11.30
C TYR A 202 5.36 -10.93 -12.23
N SER A 203 4.23 -10.64 -12.87
CA SER A 203 4.00 -9.45 -13.67
C SER A 203 3.39 -8.35 -12.80
N GLU A 204 4.23 -7.44 -12.31
CA GLU A 204 3.82 -6.34 -11.44
C GLU A 204 2.90 -5.35 -12.18
N ARG A 205 1.64 -5.26 -11.76
CA ARG A 205 0.74 -4.16 -12.16
C ARG A 205 1.09 -2.87 -11.40
N ALA A 206 0.56 -1.73 -11.85
CA ALA A 206 0.79 -0.46 -11.18
C ALA A 206 0.49 -0.56 -9.67
N THR A 207 1.46 -0.20 -8.84
CA THR A 207 1.34 -0.20 -7.38
C THR A 207 1.38 1.23 -6.84
N LYS A 208 1.05 1.41 -5.55
CA LYS A 208 1.09 2.73 -4.89
C LYS A 208 2.44 3.44 -5.07
N THR A 209 3.54 2.70 -5.11
CA THR A 209 4.90 3.24 -5.24
C THR A 209 5.46 3.15 -6.66
N ARG A 210 4.72 2.56 -7.61
CA ARG A 210 5.13 2.34 -9.00
C ARG A 210 3.93 2.51 -9.91
N THR A 211 3.53 3.75 -10.09
CA THR A 211 2.27 4.13 -10.74
C THR A 211 2.37 4.17 -12.27
N GLY A 212 3.55 3.91 -12.84
CA GLY A 212 3.84 4.09 -14.27
C GLY A 212 4.04 5.55 -14.70
N ALA A 213 3.81 6.51 -13.81
CA ALA A 213 4.07 7.94 -14.04
C ALA A 213 5.57 8.30 -13.95
N THR A 214 6.34 7.52 -13.20
CA THR A 214 7.80 7.59 -13.15
C THR A 214 8.40 6.34 -13.82
N SER A 215 9.62 6.43 -14.33
CA SER A 215 10.34 5.28 -14.94
C SER A 215 10.73 4.19 -13.93
N ASP A 216 10.19 4.20 -12.72
CA ASP A 216 10.51 3.32 -11.59
C ASP A 216 9.96 1.90 -11.77
N SER A 217 9.89 1.38 -12.99
CA SER A 217 9.61 -0.03 -13.21
C SER A 217 10.70 -0.90 -12.61
N ARG A 218 10.36 -2.15 -12.26
CA ARG A 218 11.35 -3.08 -11.73
C ARG A 218 12.30 -3.46 -12.88
N PRO A 219 13.63 -3.38 -12.69
CA PRO A 219 14.57 -3.68 -13.78
C PRO A 219 14.47 -5.14 -14.27
N PHE A 220 13.88 -6.01 -13.45
CA PHE A 220 13.57 -7.39 -13.77
C PHE A 220 12.24 -7.79 -13.11
N ARG A 221 11.56 -8.77 -13.71
CA ARG A 221 10.38 -9.41 -13.13
C ARG A 221 10.78 -10.20 -11.88
N PRO A 222 10.08 -10.06 -10.74
CA PRO A 222 10.33 -10.90 -9.57
C PRO A 222 10.13 -12.38 -9.89
N ARG A 223 11.00 -13.23 -9.33
CA ARG A 223 11.03 -14.68 -9.59
C ARG A 223 11.04 -15.46 -8.29
N ALA A 224 10.29 -16.57 -8.24
CA ALA A 224 10.28 -17.52 -7.13
C ALA A 224 10.59 -18.93 -7.64
N TYR A 225 11.73 -19.47 -7.23
CA TYR A 225 12.23 -20.75 -7.75
C TYR A 225 11.68 -21.94 -6.96
N ALA A 226 11.51 -23.08 -7.64
CA ALA A 226 11.28 -24.34 -6.98
C ALA A 226 12.44 -24.67 -6.02
N CYS A 227 12.12 -25.23 -4.86
CA CYS A 227 13.09 -25.72 -3.89
C CYS A 227 12.97 -27.25 -3.78
N PRO A 228 13.80 -28.03 -4.50
CA PRO A 228 13.75 -29.50 -4.46
C PRO A 228 14.06 -30.06 -3.07
N GLU A 229 15.01 -29.44 -2.36
CA GLU A 229 15.46 -29.85 -1.03
C GLU A 229 14.41 -29.61 0.06
N ARG A 230 13.48 -28.68 -0.19
CA ARG A 230 12.39 -28.35 0.74
C ARG A 230 11.07 -28.21 -0.03
N PRO A 231 10.36 -29.33 -0.29
CA PRO A 231 9.17 -29.34 -1.14
C PRO A 231 7.97 -28.61 -0.51
N SER A 232 7.98 -28.34 0.79
CA SER A 232 7.04 -27.47 1.51
C SER A 232 7.82 -26.54 2.46
N PRO A 233 7.52 -25.23 2.54
CA PRO A 233 6.55 -24.47 1.76
C PRO A 233 7.16 -23.91 0.44
N CYS A 234 7.59 -24.80 -0.48
CA CYS A 234 8.13 -24.40 -1.78
C CYS A 234 7.10 -23.58 -2.58
N PRO A 235 7.47 -22.39 -3.13
CA PRO A 235 6.52 -21.51 -3.80
C PRO A 235 5.89 -22.16 -5.04
N VAL A 236 6.68 -22.85 -5.87
CA VAL A 236 6.19 -23.54 -7.07
C VAL A 236 5.24 -24.67 -6.69
N ASN A 237 5.57 -25.50 -5.69
CA ASN A 237 4.71 -26.62 -5.29
C ASN A 237 3.40 -26.14 -4.66
N LEU A 238 3.45 -25.07 -3.86
CA LEU A 238 2.25 -24.46 -3.29
C LEU A 238 1.37 -23.85 -4.38
N TYR A 239 1.95 -23.18 -5.37
CA TYR A 239 1.20 -22.66 -6.51
C TYR A 239 0.53 -23.79 -7.30
N ARG A 240 1.23 -24.89 -7.57
CA ARG A 240 0.67 -26.08 -8.24
C ARG A 240 -0.44 -26.72 -7.42
N GLU A 241 -0.28 -26.86 -6.11
CA GLU A 241 -1.34 -27.38 -5.24
C GLU A 241 -2.54 -26.44 -5.26
N TYR A 242 -2.32 -25.14 -5.13
CA TYR A 242 -3.39 -24.16 -5.20
C TYR A 242 -4.14 -24.22 -6.53
N ARG A 243 -3.43 -24.29 -7.65
CA ARG A 243 -3.99 -24.48 -8.98
C ARG A 243 -4.92 -25.70 -9.05
N LYS A 244 -4.52 -26.84 -8.47
CA LYS A 244 -5.35 -28.06 -8.44
C LYS A 244 -6.63 -27.88 -7.61
N ARG A 245 -6.56 -27.09 -6.54
CA ARG A 245 -7.66 -26.85 -5.59
C ARG A 245 -8.60 -25.71 -6.03
N ARG A 246 -8.26 -24.96 -7.08
CA ARG A 246 -9.10 -23.90 -7.65
C ARG A 246 -10.26 -24.49 -8.46
N PRO A 247 -11.43 -23.82 -8.48
CA PRO A 247 -12.50 -24.19 -9.40
C PRO A 247 -12.10 -23.86 -10.84
N MET A 248 -12.48 -24.71 -11.80
CA MET A 248 -12.12 -24.56 -13.22
C MET A 248 -12.63 -23.24 -13.83
N THR A 249 -13.73 -22.70 -13.31
CA THR A 249 -14.28 -21.40 -13.71
C THR A 249 -13.35 -20.23 -13.37
N GLN A 250 -12.45 -20.38 -12.39
CA GLN A 250 -11.55 -19.34 -11.90
C GLN A 250 -10.09 -19.56 -12.37
N MET A 251 -9.92 -20.18 -13.53
CA MET A 251 -8.60 -20.47 -14.14
C MET A 251 -8.21 -19.51 -15.25
N HIS A 252 -9.07 -18.55 -15.62
CA HIS A 252 -8.76 -17.55 -16.63
C HIS A 252 -7.83 -16.44 -16.09
N PRO A 253 -7.02 -15.77 -16.94
CA PRO A 253 -6.03 -14.78 -16.51
C PRO A 253 -6.59 -13.60 -15.70
N THR A 254 -7.86 -13.26 -15.90
CA THR A 254 -8.55 -12.15 -15.23
C THR A 254 -9.23 -12.53 -13.91
N ALA A 255 -9.17 -13.80 -13.49
CA ALA A 255 -9.69 -14.22 -12.18
C ALA A 255 -8.86 -13.58 -11.07
N HIS A 256 -9.46 -13.36 -9.91
CA HIS A 256 -8.70 -13.02 -8.71
C HIS A 256 -7.70 -14.13 -8.36
N PHE A 257 -6.47 -13.74 -8.02
CA PHE A 257 -5.46 -14.70 -7.59
C PHE A 257 -5.85 -15.34 -6.26
N TYR A 258 -6.28 -14.56 -5.27
CA TYR A 258 -6.77 -15.12 -4.01
C TYR A 258 -8.29 -15.28 -4.07
N LEU A 259 -8.74 -16.51 -3.85
CA LEU A 259 -10.15 -16.89 -3.81
C LEU A 259 -10.64 -17.12 -2.38
N GLY A 260 -11.95 -17.05 -2.17
CA GLY A 260 -12.59 -17.37 -0.90
C GLY A 260 -12.47 -18.86 -0.56
N ILE A 261 -12.42 -19.19 0.72
CA ILE A 261 -12.41 -20.59 1.17
C ILE A 261 -13.84 -21.12 1.12
N ASN A 262 -14.05 -22.26 0.46
CA ASN A 262 -15.32 -22.94 0.48
C ASN A 262 -15.56 -23.54 1.87
N GLN A 263 -16.46 -22.93 2.65
CA GLN A 263 -16.81 -23.38 3.99
C GLN A 263 -17.75 -24.59 4.00
N ALA A 264 -18.52 -24.79 2.91
CA ALA A 264 -19.43 -25.92 2.75
C ALA A 264 -18.71 -27.21 2.27
N ARG A 265 -17.39 -27.17 2.07
CA ARG A 265 -16.63 -28.32 1.56
C ARG A 265 -16.67 -29.50 2.53
N LYS A 266 -16.78 -30.71 1.98
CA LYS A 266 -16.58 -31.94 2.74
C LYS A 266 -15.08 -32.20 2.94
N ALA A 267 -14.74 -32.96 3.99
CA ALA A 267 -13.38 -33.47 4.18
C ALA A 267 -12.96 -34.27 2.93
N GLY A 268 -11.76 -33.98 2.41
CA GLY A 268 -11.24 -34.63 1.20
C GLY A 268 -11.73 -34.06 -0.14
N ALA A 269 -12.54 -32.98 -0.13
CA ALA A 269 -12.93 -32.31 -1.38
C ALA A 269 -11.72 -31.93 -2.24
N GLU A 270 -11.83 -32.15 -3.55
CA GLU A 270 -10.78 -31.78 -4.50
C GLU A 270 -10.68 -30.25 -4.64
N VAL A 271 -11.81 -29.56 -4.74
CA VAL A 271 -11.89 -28.10 -4.81
C VAL A 271 -12.04 -27.51 -3.41
N TRP A 272 -11.20 -26.53 -3.07
CA TRP A 272 -11.18 -25.89 -1.75
C TRP A 272 -11.65 -24.44 -1.75
N PHE A 273 -11.69 -23.82 -2.92
CA PHE A 273 -11.91 -22.39 -3.05
C PHE A 273 -13.10 -22.08 -3.94
N VAL A 274 -13.70 -20.91 -3.74
CA VAL A 274 -14.86 -20.39 -4.48
C VAL A 274 -14.63 -18.91 -4.80
N ASP A 275 -15.37 -18.40 -5.78
CA ASP A 275 -15.38 -16.96 -6.00
C ASP A 275 -16.07 -16.25 -4.82
N GLY A 276 -15.54 -15.10 -4.40
CA GLY A 276 -16.10 -14.33 -3.30
C GLY A 276 -17.53 -13.83 -3.59
N GLU A 277 -17.89 -13.70 -4.86
CA GLU A 277 -19.25 -13.34 -5.28
C GLU A 277 -20.26 -14.49 -5.13
N GLU A 278 -19.83 -15.74 -5.29
CA GLU A 278 -20.70 -16.92 -5.12
C GLU A 278 -21.02 -17.17 -3.64
N GLN A 279 -20.06 -16.91 -2.76
CA GLN A 279 -20.21 -17.10 -1.31
C GLN A 279 -21.30 -16.19 -0.70
N ASN A 280 -21.51 -14.99 -1.23
CA ASN A 280 -22.60 -14.10 -0.82
C ASN A 280 -23.98 -14.58 -1.31
N ARG A 281 -24.05 -15.23 -2.48
CA ARG A 281 -25.33 -15.75 -3.01
C ARG A 281 -25.84 -16.95 -2.23
N GLU A 282 -24.96 -17.86 -1.80
CA GLU A 282 -25.33 -19.03 -1.02
C GLU A 282 -25.77 -18.68 0.42
N HIS A 283 -25.15 -17.67 1.04
CA HIS A 283 -25.58 -17.19 2.36
C HIS A 283 -27.00 -16.60 2.37
N HIS A 284 -27.43 -15.98 1.26
CA HIS A 284 -28.79 -15.47 1.08
C HIS A 284 -29.82 -16.57 0.76
N ALA A 285 -29.42 -17.68 0.14
CA ALA A 285 -30.33 -18.79 -0.18
C ALA A 285 -30.69 -19.67 1.04
N HIS A 286 -29.88 -19.64 2.11
CA HIS A 286 -30.13 -20.40 3.34
C HIS A 286 -30.85 -19.63 4.46
N HIS A 287 -31.23 -18.37 4.20
CA HIS A 287 -32.04 -17.54 5.11
C HIS A 287 -33.41 -17.13 4.50
N GLY A 288 -33.85 -17.84 3.45
CA GLY A 288 -35.17 -17.69 2.83
C GLY A 288 -36.13 -18.78 3.26
#